data_AF-A0A9P5VE41-F1
#
_entry.id   AF-A0A9P5VE41-F1
#
_cell.length_a   1.000
_cell.length_b   1.000
_cell.length_c   1.000
_cell.angle_alpha   90.00
_cell.angle_beta   90.00
_cell.angle_gamma   90.00
#
_symmetry.space_group_name_H-M   'P 1'
#
loop_
_entity.id
_entity.type
_entity.pdbx_description
1 polymer ?
#
loop_
_entity_poly.entity_id
_entity_poly.type
_entity_poly.pdbx_seq_one_letter_code
_entity_poly.pdbx_strand_id
1 'polypeptide(L)'
;MVDMEWTPRLETAFKRLQDRKKSLTSTTTTFTPDETKTTQEVDAFLTDSKKHECVDLELIKRVSALLLKYSSSTGDSGGATVSSEDWIHTMIKGSNVYVPKAVPKERSPELEKLMDKYKSQVAEKEYNRMIASIDRDSPSSAASSTIAYNLRQDMKDLKDVKAHAIGIVNVLYTGGAVFTAVFMISAHFTEDVGMRVLLSFLAFVLIVACEAYLYHRHAQTAAGGSKAKRVKALPEDVVVNSVTIGKEKSA
;
A
#
# COMPACT_ATOMS: atom_id res chain seq x y z
N MET A 1 -3.35 21.23 -3.38
CA MET A 1 -2.15 21.45 -2.57
C MET A 1 -1.50 20.11 -2.32
N VAL A 2 -0.19 20.04 -2.52
CA VAL A 2 0.61 18.84 -2.20
C VAL A 2 1.35 19.20 -0.93
N ASP A 3 0.96 18.59 0.17
CA ASP A 3 1.57 18.86 1.46
C ASP A 3 2.70 17.83 1.70
N MET A 4 3.78 18.29 2.31
CA MET A 4 4.94 17.47 2.67
C MET A 4 5.04 17.35 4.19
N GLU A 5 5.54 16.22 4.67
CA GLU A 5 5.83 16.03 6.08
C GLU A 5 6.91 17.02 6.55
N TRP A 6 6.72 17.58 7.75
CA TRP A 6 7.72 18.45 8.38
C TRP A 6 8.99 17.66 8.70
N THR A 7 10.15 18.27 8.44
CA THR A 7 11.45 17.64 8.72
C THR A 7 12.40 18.61 9.43
N PRO A 8 13.36 18.10 10.23
CA PRO A 8 14.38 18.94 10.88
C PRO A 8 15.22 19.77 9.89
N ARG A 9 15.31 19.30 8.64
CA ARG A 9 16.01 20.00 7.56
C ARG A 9 15.25 21.22 7.09
N LEU A 10 13.93 21.10 6.92
CA LEU A 10 13.07 22.24 6.61
C LEU A 10 13.11 23.27 7.75
N GLU A 11 13.10 22.82 9.00
CA GLU A 11 13.24 23.72 10.16
C GLU A 11 14.55 24.52 10.12
N THR A 12 15.66 23.85 9.80
CA THR A 12 16.98 24.50 9.70
C THR A 12 16.99 25.54 8.58
N ALA A 13 16.42 25.23 7.42
CA ALA A 13 16.34 26.16 6.30
C ALA A 13 15.45 27.37 6.61
N PHE A 14 14.32 27.16 7.29
CA PHE A 14 13.41 28.23 7.70
C PHE A 14 14.06 29.16 8.73
N LYS A 15 14.82 28.62 9.70
CA LYS A 15 15.63 29.42 10.65
C LYS A 15 16.71 30.23 9.94
N ARG A 16 17.42 29.64 8.98
CA ARG A 16 18.40 30.38 8.16
C ARG A 16 17.78 31.56 7.42
N LEU A 17 16.56 31.41 6.90
CA LEU A 17 15.83 32.52 6.28
C LEU A 17 15.51 33.63 7.30
N GLN A 18 15.09 33.27 8.52
CA GLN A 18 14.83 34.26 9.59
C GLN A 18 16.10 35.00 10.00
N ASP A 19 17.22 34.29 10.15
CA ASP A 19 18.50 34.92 10.52
C ASP A 19 18.98 35.87 9.42
N ARG A 20 18.80 35.51 8.15
CA ARG A 20 19.06 36.39 7.02
C ARG A 20 18.11 37.59 6.95
N LYS A 21 16.83 37.41 7.27
CA LYS A 21 15.88 38.52 7.37
C LYS A 21 16.37 39.54 8.40
N LYS A 22 16.79 39.07 9.58
CA LYS A 22 17.34 39.92 10.65
C LYS A 22 18.59 40.69 10.18
N SER A 23 19.53 40.03 9.50
CA SER A 23 20.74 40.67 8.95
C SER A 23 20.45 41.65 7.81
N LEU A 24 19.40 41.38 7.02
CA LEU A 24 18.97 42.30 5.96
C LEU A 24 18.27 43.52 6.52
N THR A 25 17.47 43.42 7.59
CA THR A 25 16.89 44.61 8.24
C THR A 25 17.94 45.58 8.82
N SER A 26 19.16 45.11 9.13
CA SER A 26 20.27 45.97 9.56
C SER A 26 21.04 46.62 8.41
N THR A 27 20.83 46.18 7.17
CA THR A 27 21.51 46.70 5.97
C THR A 27 20.47 47.39 5.09
N THR A 28 20.76 48.51 4.42
CA THR A 28 19.79 49.38 3.71
C THR A 28 18.95 48.70 2.58
N THR A 29 19.03 47.39 2.39
CA THR A 29 18.32 46.58 1.39
C THR A 29 16.94 46.14 1.90
N THR A 30 15.88 46.70 1.32
CA THR A 30 14.49 46.37 1.68
C THR A 30 13.98 45.16 0.87
N PHE A 31 13.28 44.23 1.52
CA PHE A 31 12.57 43.12 0.86
C PHE A 31 11.43 43.64 -0.02
N THR A 32 11.19 42.97 -1.14
CA THR A 32 10.00 43.24 -1.98
C THR A 32 8.72 42.76 -1.28
N PRO A 33 7.54 43.35 -1.58
CA PRO A 33 6.31 43.05 -0.85
C PRO A 33 5.93 41.55 -0.85
N ASP A 34 6.18 40.82 -1.93
CA ASP A 34 5.91 39.37 -2.00
C ASP A 34 6.83 38.54 -1.07
N GLU A 35 8.05 39.03 -0.84
CA GLU A 35 9.02 38.39 0.04
C GLU A 35 8.66 38.64 1.50
N THR A 36 8.16 39.84 1.81
CA THR A 36 7.64 40.13 3.16
C THR A 36 6.48 39.21 3.52
N LYS A 37 5.56 38.97 2.57
CA LYS A 37 4.44 38.02 2.75
C LYS A 37 4.94 36.59 2.99
N THR A 38 5.91 36.13 2.20
CA THR A 38 6.50 34.79 2.38
C THR A 38 7.16 34.65 3.75
N THR A 39 7.92 35.65 4.20
CA THR A 39 8.54 35.59 5.54
C THR A 39 7.51 35.68 6.66
N GLN A 40 6.39 36.39 6.46
CA GLN A 40 5.30 36.45 7.42
C GLN A 40 4.55 35.12 7.52
N GLU A 41 4.33 34.43 6.39
CA GLU A 41 3.76 33.08 6.36
C GLU A 41 4.69 32.07 7.06
N VAL A 42 6.01 32.20 6.88
CA VAL A 42 7.03 31.40 7.58
C VAL A 42 7.03 31.69 9.09
N ASP A 43 7.00 32.96 9.50
CA ASP A 43 6.99 33.36 10.91
C ASP A 43 5.71 32.88 11.61
N ALA A 44 4.56 32.96 10.93
CA ALA A 44 3.30 32.42 11.42
C ALA A 44 3.36 30.88 11.55
N PHE A 45 3.96 30.20 10.58
CA PHE A 45 4.11 28.73 10.60
C PHE A 45 5.04 28.24 11.70
N LEU A 46 6.13 28.95 11.98
CA LEU A 46 7.06 28.62 13.07
C LEU A 46 6.49 28.91 14.46
N THR A 47 5.55 29.85 14.58
CA THR A 47 4.88 30.18 15.85
C THR A 47 3.78 29.17 16.19
N ASP A 48 3.13 28.58 15.19
CA ASP A 48 2.04 27.61 15.38
C ASP A 48 2.58 26.19 15.63
N SER A 49 3.09 25.98 16.84
CA SER A 49 3.79 24.73 17.22
C SER A 49 2.91 23.46 17.16
N LYS A 50 1.59 23.60 16.98
CA LYS A 50 0.65 22.49 16.87
C LYS A 50 0.40 22.02 15.43
N LYS A 51 0.86 22.75 14.40
CA LYS A 51 0.61 22.44 12.97
C LYS A 51 1.76 21.75 12.24
N HIS A 52 2.80 21.32 12.93
CA HIS A 52 4.00 20.74 12.32
C HIS A 52 3.80 19.36 11.64
N GLU A 53 2.59 18.93 11.32
CA GLU A 53 2.39 17.67 10.59
C GLU A 53 2.64 17.86 9.07
N CYS A 54 2.35 19.03 8.51
CA CYS A 54 2.50 19.25 7.08
C CYS A 54 2.88 20.69 6.67
N VAL A 55 3.59 20.80 5.53
CA VAL A 55 3.97 22.07 4.88
C VAL A 55 3.62 22.02 3.41
N ASP A 56 3.05 23.10 2.87
CA ASP A 56 2.76 23.23 1.45
C ASP A 56 4.05 23.36 0.62
N LEU A 57 4.14 22.60 -0.47
CA LEU A 57 5.29 22.61 -1.39
C LEU A 57 5.52 23.99 -2.02
N GLU A 58 4.45 24.78 -2.24
CA GLU A 58 4.60 26.14 -2.75
C GLU A 58 5.41 27.04 -1.82
N LEU A 59 5.19 26.93 -0.50
CA LEU A 59 5.92 27.71 0.48
C LEU A 59 7.40 27.33 0.48
N ILE A 60 7.72 26.03 0.43
CA ILE A 60 9.09 25.52 0.34
C ILE A 60 9.79 26.07 -0.91
N LYS A 61 9.09 26.08 -2.05
CA LYS A 61 9.61 26.65 -3.31
C LYS A 61 9.94 28.14 -3.16
N ARG A 62 9.04 28.93 -2.56
CA ARG A 62 9.27 30.37 -2.31
C ARG A 62 10.45 30.59 -1.36
N VAL A 63 10.56 29.81 -0.29
CA VAL A 63 11.68 29.88 0.67
C VAL A 63 13.02 29.56 -0.02
N SER A 64 13.08 28.49 -0.83
CA SER A 64 14.30 28.14 -1.57
C SER A 64 14.72 29.22 -2.57
N ALA A 65 13.77 29.82 -3.28
CA ALA A 65 14.03 30.91 -4.21
C ALA A 65 14.59 32.15 -3.50
N LEU A 66 14.08 32.45 -2.29
CA LEU A 66 14.59 33.54 -1.48
C LEU A 66 16.00 33.29 -0.97
N LEU A 67 16.27 32.10 -0.45
CA LEU A 67 17.61 31.72 0.02
C LEU A 67 18.66 31.83 -1.10
N LEU A 68 18.31 31.38 -2.31
CA LEU A 68 19.17 31.48 -3.50
C LEU A 68 19.34 32.92 -4.01
N LYS A 69 18.27 33.74 -3.98
CA LYS A 69 18.35 35.15 -4.39
C LYS A 69 19.30 35.94 -3.50
N TYR A 70 19.28 35.68 -2.20
CA TYR A 70 20.12 36.39 -1.23
C TYR A 70 21.46 35.70 -0.94
N SER A 71 21.71 34.49 -1.43
CA SER A 71 23.02 33.85 -1.30
C SER A 71 24.11 34.51 -2.14
N SER A 72 23.75 35.19 -3.24
CA SER A 72 24.69 35.86 -4.14
C SER A 72 25.12 37.26 -3.67
N SER A 73 24.39 37.85 -2.71
CA SER A 73 24.61 39.24 -2.28
C SER A 73 25.46 39.38 -1.01
N THR A 74 25.63 38.30 -0.24
CA THR A 74 26.46 38.31 0.96
C THR A 74 27.90 38.01 0.58
N GLY A 75 28.64 39.06 0.20
CA GLY A 75 30.09 39.04 0.05
C GLY A 75 30.79 39.00 1.41
N ASP A 76 30.48 38.00 2.23
CA ASP A 76 31.16 37.80 3.51
C ASP A 76 32.33 36.82 3.34
N SER A 77 33.42 37.16 4.02
CA SER A 77 34.79 36.74 3.77
C SER A 77 35.05 35.34 4.32
N GLY A 78 34.34 34.35 3.79
CA GLY A 78 34.35 32.98 4.27
C GLY A 78 33.62 32.03 3.32
N GLY A 79 33.96 32.07 2.02
CA GLY A 79 33.76 30.95 1.08
C GLY A 79 32.43 30.19 1.15
N ALA A 80 31.29 30.85 1.29
CA ALA A 80 29.99 30.22 1.12
C ALA A 80 29.66 30.17 -0.37
N THR A 81 30.25 29.20 -1.08
CA THR A 81 29.68 28.70 -2.33
C THR A 81 28.19 28.44 -2.09
N VAL A 82 27.34 28.71 -3.09
CA VAL A 82 25.91 28.38 -3.04
C VAL A 82 25.77 27.00 -2.41
N SER A 83 25.37 26.96 -1.13
CA SER A 83 25.43 25.72 -0.39
C SER A 83 24.41 24.83 -1.07
N SER A 84 24.82 23.63 -1.50
CA SER A 84 23.90 22.69 -2.14
C SER A 84 22.66 22.45 -1.28
N GLU A 85 22.72 22.76 0.03
CA GLU A 85 21.64 22.74 1.00
C GLU A 85 20.51 23.77 0.78
N ASP A 86 20.74 24.85 0.03
CA ASP A 86 19.73 25.89 -0.24
C ASP A 86 18.82 25.53 -1.43
N TRP A 87 19.15 24.45 -2.15
CA TRP A 87 18.35 23.99 -3.27
C TRP A 87 17.11 23.24 -2.80
N ILE A 88 15.99 23.40 -3.52
CA ILE A 88 14.73 22.76 -3.18
C ILE A 88 14.85 21.23 -3.03
N HIS A 89 15.64 20.59 -3.89
CA HIS A 89 15.80 19.13 -3.89
C HIS A 89 16.58 18.61 -2.68
N THR A 90 17.44 19.42 -2.06
CA THR A 90 18.16 19.03 -0.83
C THR A 90 17.34 19.34 0.41
N MET A 91 16.55 20.41 0.40
CA MET A 91 15.58 20.73 1.46
C MET A 91 14.49 19.65 1.61
N ILE A 92 13.99 19.13 0.49
CA ILE A 92 12.94 18.08 0.43
C ILE A 92 13.53 16.67 0.60
N LYS A 93 14.86 16.52 0.59
CA LYS A 93 15.50 15.20 0.69
C LYS A 93 15.24 14.59 2.06
N GLY A 94 14.33 13.61 2.08
CA GLY A 94 13.91 12.88 3.28
C GLY A 94 12.50 13.22 3.78
N SER A 95 11.79 14.16 3.15
CA SER A 95 10.36 14.38 3.44
C SER A 95 9.50 13.46 2.59
N ASN A 96 8.48 12.86 3.19
CA ASN A 96 7.45 12.13 2.47
C ASN A 96 6.28 13.07 2.10
N VAL A 97 5.46 12.65 1.15
CA VAL A 97 4.19 13.34 0.85
C VAL A 97 3.24 13.08 2.03
N TYR A 98 2.71 14.15 2.62
CA TYR A 98 1.76 14.03 3.71
C TYR A 98 0.43 13.51 3.16
N VAL A 99 0.04 12.32 3.63
CA VAL A 99 -1.27 11.74 3.34
C VAL A 99 -2.11 11.88 4.61
N PRO A 100 -3.21 12.66 4.59
CA PRO A 100 -4.03 12.83 5.77
C PRO A 100 -4.55 11.48 6.26
N LYS A 101 -4.46 11.26 7.57
CA LYS A 101 -4.93 10.02 8.17
C LYS A 101 -6.42 9.85 7.89
N ALA A 102 -6.77 8.79 7.17
CA ALA A 102 -8.17 8.47 6.87
C ALA A 102 -8.96 8.35 8.18
N VAL A 103 -9.96 9.23 8.36
CA VAL A 103 -10.86 9.16 9.51
C VAL A 103 -11.57 7.81 9.46
N PRO A 104 -11.57 7.02 10.54
CA PRO A 104 -12.28 5.76 10.56
C PRO A 104 -13.75 6.03 10.31
N LYS A 105 -14.29 5.51 9.21
CA LYS A 105 -15.71 5.60 8.91
C LYS A 105 -16.51 4.94 10.04
N GLU A 106 -17.45 5.67 10.63
CA GLU A 106 -18.39 5.10 11.60
C GLU A 106 -19.12 3.93 10.95
N ARG A 107 -19.14 2.78 11.64
CA ARG A 107 -19.72 1.55 11.10
C ARG A 107 -21.24 1.72 11.01
N SER A 108 -21.82 1.34 9.89
CA SER A 108 -23.28 1.35 9.76
C SER A 108 -23.89 0.28 10.67
N PRO A 109 -25.08 0.53 11.26
CA PRO A 109 -25.74 -0.42 12.16
C PRO A 109 -26.12 -1.73 11.45
N GLU A 110 -26.24 -1.72 10.13
CA GLU A 110 -26.46 -2.91 9.31
C GLU A 110 -25.22 -3.82 9.26
N LEU A 111 -24.02 -3.23 9.20
CA LEU A 111 -22.78 -3.99 9.15
C LEU A 111 -22.50 -4.68 10.48
N GLU A 112 -22.85 -4.06 11.60
CA GLU A 112 -22.69 -4.65 12.93
C GLU A 112 -23.58 -5.88 13.11
N LYS A 113 -24.85 -5.79 12.69
CA LYS A 113 -25.77 -6.95 12.67
C LYS A 113 -25.25 -8.09 11.81
N LEU A 114 -24.65 -7.77 10.66
CA LEU A 114 -24.01 -8.78 9.80
C LEU A 114 -22.79 -9.40 10.48
N MET A 115 -21.93 -8.60 11.12
CA MET A 115 -20.78 -9.11 11.86
C MET A 115 -21.19 -10.05 12.99
N ASP A 116 -22.23 -9.71 13.74
CA ASP A 116 -22.70 -10.56 14.83
C ASP A 116 -23.32 -11.87 14.32
N LYS A 117 -24.02 -11.83 13.18
CA LYS A 117 -24.48 -13.04 12.47
C LYS A 117 -23.31 -13.91 11.99
N TYR A 118 -22.22 -13.31 11.49
CA TYR A 118 -21.04 -14.08 11.08
C TYR A 118 -20.29 -14.67 12.28
N LYS A 119 -20.15 -13.91 13.38
CA LYS A 119 -19.55 -14.41 14.62
C LYS A 119 -20.32 -15.59 15.19
N SER A 120 -21.66 -15.53 15.21
CA SER A 120 -22.48 -16.64 15.70
C SER A 120 -22.32 -17.89 14.83
N GLN A 121 -22.30 -17.75 13.49
CA GLN A 121 -22.06 -18.87 12.58
C GLN A 121 -20.67 -19.50 12.73
N VAL A 122 -19.64 -18.68 12.97
CA VAL A 122 -18.28 -19.19 13.20
C VAL A 122 -18.22 -19.94 14.53
N ALA A 123 -18.83 -19.39 15.59
CA ALA A 123 -18.90 -20.03 16.90
C ALA A 123 -19.66 -21.37 16.84
N GLU A 124 -20.77 -21.42 16.10
CA GLU A 124 -21.56 -22.64 15.91
C GLU A 124 -20.77 -23.71 15.12
N LYS A 125 -20.05 -23.31 14.06
CA LYS A 125 -19.17 -24.21 13.31
C LYS A 125 -18.04 -24.76 14.18
N GLU A 126 -17.46 -23.94 15.04
CA GLU A 126 -16.40 -24.34 15.95
C GLU A 126 -16.92 -25.25 17.07
N TYR A 127 -18.10 -24.95 17.63
CA TYR A 127 -18.79 -25.81 18.58
C TYR A 127 -19.07 -27.19 17.96
N ASN A 128 -19.65 -27.22 16.75
CA ASN A 128 -19.91 -28.45 16.00
C ASN A 128 -18.62 -29.24 15.71
N ARG A 129 -17.49 -28.56 15.45
CA ARG A 129 -16.18 -29.20 15.32
C ARG A 129 -15.71 -29.85 16.62
N MET A 130 -15.90 -29.19 17.76
CA MET A 130 -15.50 -29.72 19.07
C MET A 130 -16.34 -30.92 19.51
N ILE A 131 -17.65 -30.92 19.23
CA ILE A 131 -18.55 -32.04 19.62
C ILE A 131 -18.56 -33.20 18.62
N ALA A 132 -18.11 -32.98 17.37
CA ALA A 132 -18.07 -34.03 16.35
C ALA A 132 -17.20 -35.24 16.72
N SER A 133 -16.26 -35.10 17.66
CA SER A 133 -15.44 -36.21 18.16
C SER A 133 -16.11 -37.04 19.25
N ILE A 134 -17.13 -36.48 19.93
CA ILE A 134 -17.83 -37.09 21.07
C ILE A 134 -19.09 -37.83 20.58
N ASP A 135 -19.75 -37.35 19.52
CA ASP A 135 -20.99 -37.94 18.98
C ASP A 135 -20.74 -39.10 17.99
N ARG A 136 -19.74 -39.95 18.26
CA ARG A 136 -19.47 -41.15 17.45
C ARG A 136 -20.45 -42.30 17.73
N ASP A 137 -21.20 -42.23 18.83
CA ASP A 137 -22.08 -43.30 19.31
C ASP A 137 -23.59 -43.05 19.07
N SER A 138 -23.98 -41.93 18.45
CA SER A 138 -25.38 -41.72 18.04
C SER A 138 -25.68 -42.42 16.70
N PRO A 139 -26.68 -43.33 16.64
CA PRO A 139 -27.00 -44.08 15.42
C PRO A 139 -27.53 -43.20 14.26
N SER A 140 -27.87 -41.93 14.51
CA SER A 140 -28.20 -40.94 13.46
C SER A 140 -26.97 -40.21 12.88
N SER A 141 -25.85 -40.21 13.61
CA SER A 141 -24.58 -39.56 13.24
C SER A 141 -23.69 -40.48 12.40
N ALA A 142 -23.72 -41.81 12.58
CA ALA A 142 -22.87 -42.75 11.83
C ALA A 142 -23.19 -42.84 10.32
N ALA A 143 -24.47 -42.81 9.95
CA ALA A 143 -24.90 -42.80 8.55
C ALA A 143 -24.70 -41.41 7.91
N SER A 144 -25.00 -40.34 8.66
CA SER A 144 -24.80 -38.97 8.18
C SER A 144 -23.33 -38.57 8.11
N SER A 145 -22.45 -39.11 8.95
CA SER A 145 -21.01 -38.82 8.94
C SER A 145 -20.30 -39.55 7.81
N THR A 146 -20.69 -40.77 7.46
CA THR A 146 -20.11 -41.47 6.30
C THR A 146 -20.57 -40.83 4.99
N ILE A 147 -21.86 -40.49 4.85
CA ILE A 147 -22.38 -39.77 3.67
C ILE A 147 -21.82 -38.35 3.60
N ALA A 148 -21.75 -37.60 4.72
CA ALA A 148 -21.19 -36.25 4.73
C ALA A 148 -19.65 -36.24 4.57
N TYR A 149 -18.95 -37.27 5.04
CA TYR A 149 -17.53 -37.45 4.82
C TYR A 149 -17.25 -37.76 3.35
N ASN A 150 -18.00 -38.68 2.74
CA ASN A 150 -17.92 -38.96 1.31
C ASN A 150 -18.30 -37.71 0.49
N LEU A 151 -19.39 -37.01 0.81
CA LEU A 151 -19.75 -35.75 0.13
C LEU A 151 -18.68 -34.66 0.29
N ARG A 152 -18.03 -34.57 1.46
CA ARG A 152 -17.00 -33.57 1.71
C ARG A 152 -15.69 -33.90 0.99
N GLN A 153 -15.37 -35.19 0.87
CA GLN A 153 -14.25 -35.68 0.10
C GLN A 153 -14.51 -35.49 -1.40
N ASP A 154 -15.71 -35.87 -1.88
CA ASP A 154 -16.17 -35.62 -3.25
C ASP A 154 -16.18 -34.13 -3.57
N MET A 155 -16.65 -33.27 -2.66
CA MET A 155 -16.62 -31.82 -2.85
C MET A 155 -15.21 -31.24 -2.84
N LYS A 156 -14.27 -31.85 -2.12
CA LYS A 156 -12.87 -31.44 -2.12
C LYS A 156 -12.20 -31.86 -3.43
N ASP A 157 -12.44 -33.10 -3.84
CA ASP A 157 -11.91 -33.65 -5.10
C ASP A 157 -12.49 -32.89 -6.30
N LEU A 158 -13.77 -32.53 -6.28
CA LEU A 158 -14.39 -31.67 -7.29
C LEU A 158 -13.80 -30.25 -7.31
N LYS A 159 -13.43 -29.69 -6.14
CA LYS A 159 -12.78 -28.38 -6.07
C LYS A 159 -11.35 -28.43 -6.62
N ASP A 160 -10.61 -29.50 -6.31
CA ASP A 160 -9.26 -29.70 -6.81
C ASP A 160 -9.29 -29.95 -8.33
N VAL A 161 -10.17 -30.81 -8.82
CA VAL A 161 -10.39 -31.04 -10.27
C VAL A 161 -10.80 -29.75 -10.96
N LYS A 162 -11.70 -28.96 -10.38
CA LYS A 162 -12.12 -27.66 -10.93
C LYS A 162 -10.95 -26.68 -10.99
N ALA A 163 -10.11 -26.64 -9.95
CA ALA A 163 -8.93 -25.78 -9.93
C ALA A 163 -7.93 -26.16 -11.03
N HIS A 164 -7.66 -27.46 -11.21
CA HIS A 164 -6.80 -27.95 -12.29
C HIS A 164 -7.39 -27.71 -13.67
N ALA A 165 -8.70 -27.92 -13.86
CA ALA A 165 -9.39 -27.68 -15.12
C ALA A 165 -9.35 -26.19 -15.52
N ILE A 166 -9.58 -25.28 -14.57
CA ILE A 166 -9.48 -23.84 -14.82
C ILE A 166 -8.05 -23.45 -15.22
N GLY A 167 -7.04 -24.04 -14.58
CA GLY A 167 -5.63 -23.83 -14.96
C GLY A 167 -5.34 -24.25 -16.40
N ILE A 168 -5.78 -25.45 -16.81
CA ILE A 168 -5.59 -25.95 -18.18
C ILE A 168 -6.30 -25.07 -19.21
N VAL A 169 -7.55 -24.67 -18.94
CA VAL A 169 -8.32 -23.80 -19.83
C VAL A 169 -7.63 -22.44 -19.97
N ASN A 170 -7.09 -21.87 -18.89
CA ASN A 170 -6.39 -20.60 -18.93
C ASN A 170 -5.14 -20.66 -19.82
N VAL A 171 -4.33 -21.71 -19.67
CA VAL A 171 -3.11 -21.91 -20.48
C VAL A 171 -3.43 -22.15 -21.96
N LEU A 172 -4.48 -22.91 -22.26
CA LEU A 172 -4.91 -23.13 -23.64
C LEU A 172 -5.47 -21.85 -24.26
N TYR A 173 -6.18 -21.03 -23.48
CA TYR A 173 -6.75 -19.78 -23.95
C TYR A 173 -5.66 -18.75 -24.30
N THR A 174 -4.69 -18.55 -23.40
CA THR A 174 -3.58 -17.62 -23.63
C THR A 174 -2.65 -18.12 -24.73
N GLY A 175 -2.33 -19.41 -24.75
CA GLY A 175 -1.57 -20.02 -25.84
C GLY A 175 -2.28 -19.87 -27.18
N GLY A 176 -3.56 -20.22 -27.28
CA GLY A 176 -4.35 -20.07 -28.50
C GLY A 176 -4.45 -18.63 -29.00
N ALA A 177 -4.60 -17.66 -28.10
CA ALA A 177 -4.57 -16.24 -28.43
C ALA A 177 -3.22 -15.81 -29.02
N VAL A 178 -2.10 -16.27 -28.45
CA VAL A 178 -0.76 -15.96 -28.97
C VAL A 178 -0.53 -16.63 -30.32
N PHE A 179 -0.94 -17.88 -30.48
CA PHE A 179 -0.83 -18.59 -31.75
C PHE A 179 -1.58 -17.85 -32.86
N THR A 180 -2.83 -17.46 -32.61
CA THR A 180 -3.64 -16.73 -33.60
C THR A 180 -3.09 -15.34 -33.91
N ALA A 181 -2.61 -14.61 -32.89
CA ALA A 181 -1.99 -13.31 -33.07
C ALA A 181 -0.71 -13.39 -33.93
N VAL A 182 0.19 -14.32 -33.62
CA VAL A 182 1.44 -14.51 -34.38
C VAL A 182 1.15 -15.02 -35.78
N PHE A 183 0.12 -15.85 -35.96
CA PHE A 183 -0.29 -16.34 -37.28
C PHE A 183 -0.77 -15.20 -38.19
N MET A 184 -1.57 -14.27 -37.64
CA MET A 184 -1.99 -13.06 -38.34
C MET A 184 -0.82 -12.12 -38.64
N ILE A 185 0.08 -11.91 -37.68
CA ILE A 185 1.26 -11.04 -37.87
C ILE A 185 2.21 -11.62 -38.93
N SER A 186 2.43 -12.95 -38.89
CA SER A 186 3.29 -13.65 -39.84
C SER A 186 2.76 -13.57 -41.27
N ALA A 187 1.45 -13.34 -41.45
CA ALA A 187 0.87 -13.12 -42.77
C ALA A 187 1.43 -11.88 -43.48
N HIS A 188 1.97 -10.92 -42.74
CA HIS A 188 2.63 -9.74 -43.31
C HIS A 188 4.10 -9.95 -43.67
N PHE A 189 4.75 -10.98 -43.13
CA PHE A 189 6.19 -11.23 -43.29
C PHE A 189 6.51 -12.34 -44.28
N THR A 190 5.63 -13.31 -44.47
CA THR A 190 5.87 -14.47 -45.34
C THR A 190 4.57 -14.92 -45.97
N GLU A 191 4.57 -15.23 -47.26
CA GLU A 191 3.39 -15.71 -48.00
C GLU A 191 3.14 -17.22 -47.77
N ASP A 192 4.20 -17.98 -47.45
CA ASP A 192 4.13 -19.41 -47.18
C ASP A 192 3.42 -19.75 -45.87
N VAL A 193 2.34 -20.53 -45.99
CA VAL A 193 1.54 -21.01 -44.84
C VAL A 193 2.35 -21.84 -43.86
N GLY A 194 3.29 -22.67 -44.36
CA GLY A 194 4.14 -23.52 -43.52
C GLY A 194 5.01 -22.72 -42.54
N MET A 195 5.63 -21.64 -43.03
CA MET A 195 6.44 -20.73 -42.21
C MET A 195 5.60 -19.98 -41.18
N ARG A 196 4.38 -19.58 -41.54
CA ARG A 196 3.44 -18.93 -40.62
C ARG A 196 3.07 -19.83 -39.45
N VAL A 197 2.75 -21.09 -39.74
CA VAL A 197 2.42 -22.09 -38.71
C VAL A 197 3.63 -22.36 -37.82
N LEU A 198 4.83 -22.52 -38.41
CA LEU A 198 6.06 -22.78 -37.66
C LEU A 198 6.37 -21.67 -36.66
N LEU A 199 6.31 -20.40 -37.10
CA LEU A 199 6.57 -19.24 -36.24
C LEU A 199 5.54 -19.11 -35.11
N SER A 200 4.27 -19.32 -35.43
CA SER A 200 3.17 -19.25 -34.47
C SER A 200 3.23 -20.36 -33.44
N PHE A 201 3.63 -21.56 -33.87
CA PHE A 201 3.84 -22.70 -32.99
C PHE A 201 5.04 -22.50 -32.07
N LEU A 202 6.14 -21.95 -32.58
CA LEU A 202 7.30 -21.60 -31.75
C LEU A 202 6.92 -20.61 -30.64
N ALA A 203 6.17 -19.55 -31.00
CA ALA A 203 5.67 -18.59 -30.03
C ALA A 203 4.73 -19.22 -29.00
N PHE A 204 3.82 -20.10 -29.43
CA PHE A 204 2.94 -20.86 -28.54
C PHE A 204 3.72 -21.67 -27.50
N VAL A 205 4.74 -22.42 -27.93
CA VAL A 205 5.57 -23.24 -27.02
C VAL A 205 6.28 -22.39 -25.98
N LEU A 206 6.81 -21.23 -26.36
CA LEU A 206 7.47 -20.30 -25.43
C LEU A 206 6.51 -19.77 -24.36
N ILE A 207 5.27 -19.45 -24.74
CA ILE A 207 4.28 -18.92 -23.80
C ILE A 207 3.77 -20.01 -22.86
N VAL A 208 3.50 -21.21 -23.36
CA VAL A 208 3.11 -22.34 -22.51
C VAL A 208 4.22 -22.66 -21.50
N ALA A 209 5.49 -22.63 -21.91
CA ALA A 209 6.63 -22.82 -21.01
C ALA A 209 6.73 -21.69 -19.97
N CYS A 210 6.51 -20.44 -20.39
CA CYS A 210 6.50 -19.27 -19.50
C CYS A 210 5.39 -19.39 -18.44
N GLU A 211 4.18 -19.76 -18.85
CA GLU A 211 3.08 -19.95 -17.92
C GLU A 211 3.31 -21.14 -16.98
N ALA A 212 3.81 -22.27 -17.47
CA ALA A 212 4.16 -23.41 -16.63
C ALA A 212 5.22 -23.04 -15.58
N TYR A 213 6.24 -22.26 -15.98
CA TYR A 213 7.24 -21.72 -15.06
C TYR A 213 6.63 -20.79 -14.01
N LEU A 214 5.74 -19.88 -14.43
CA LEU A 214 5.02 -19.01 -13.51
C LEU A 214 4.17 -19.82 -12.54
N TYR A 215 3.39 -20.80 -13.00
CA TYR A 215 2.61 -21.68 -12.12
C TYR A 215 3.50 -22.42 -11.13
N HIS A 216 4.64 -22.94 -11.57
CA HIS A 216 5.57 -23.62 -10.66
C HIS A 216 6.13 -22.66 -9.60
N ARG A 217 6.52 -21.44 -9.99
CA ARG A 217 7.02 -20.41 -9.05
C ARG A 217 5.93 -19.94 -8.08
N HIS A 218 4.70 -19.74 -8.54
CA HIS A 218 3.57 -19.38 -7.69
C HIS A 218 3.22 -20.52 -6.73
N ALA A 219 3.28 -21.77 -7.19
CA ALA A 219 3.10 -22.94 -6.33
C ALA A 219 4.21 -23.05 -5.28
N GLN A 220 5.48 -22.80 -5.62
CA GLN A 220 6.59 -22.80 -4.67
C GLN A 220 6.53 -21.64 -3.67
N THR A 221 6.02 -20.48 -4.04
CA THR A 221 5.83 -19.35 -3.10
C THR A 221 4.61 -19.53 -2.21
N ALA A 222 3.58 -20.24 -2.69
CA ALA A 222 2.44 -20.66 -1.87
C ALA A 222 2.80 -21.82 -0.93
N ALA A 223 3.62 -22.79 -1.37
CA ALA A 223 4.09 -23.93 -0.57
C ALA A 223 5.26 -23.55 0.37
N GLY A 224 6.15 -22.68 -0.08
CA GLY A 224 7.17 -22.00 0.72
C GLY A 224 6.58 -20.82 1.47
N GLY A 225 5.40 -21.06 2.07
CA GLY A 225 4.56 -20.07 2.72
C GLY A 225 5.42 -19.05 3.45
N SER A 226 5.15 -17.78 3.13
CA SER A 226 5.50 -16.60 3.90
C SER A 226 6.23 -16.98 5.17
N LYS A 227 7.53 -16.68 5.26
CA LYS A 227 8.09 -16.33 6.57
C LYS A 227 7.33 -15.08 7.00
N ALA A 228 6.11 -15.28 7.47
CA ALA A 228 5.37 -14.34 8.27
C ALA A 228 6.38 -13.98 9.34
N LYS A 229 6.92 -12.76 9.26
CA LYS A 229 7.61 -12.16 10.39
C LYS A 229 6.64 -12.36 11.53
N ARG A 230 6.99 -13.30 12.40
CA ARG A 230 6.29 -13.60 13.64
C ARG A 230 6.37 -12.28 14.39
N VAL A 231 5.33 -11.47 14.26
CA VAL A 231 5.18 -10.25 15.03
C VAL A 231 5.34 -10.73 16.46
N LYS A 232 6.40 -10.26 17.14
CA LYS A 232 6.64 -10.56 18.54
C LYS A 232 5.30 -10.33 19.25
N ALA A 233 4.82 -11.37 19.95
CA ALA A 233 3.65 -11.25 20.79
C ALA A 233 3.78 -9.96 21.60
N LEU A 234 2.77 -9.11 21.53
CA LEU A 234 2.67 -7.95 22.41
C LEU A 234 2.74 -8.48 23.85
N PRO A 235 3.49 -7.81 24.74
CA PRO A 235 3.68 -8.28 26.10
C PRO A 235 2.33 -8.41 26.82
N GLU A 236 2.27 -9.41 27.70
CA GLU A 236 1.08 -9.90 28.40
C GLU A 236 0.52 -8.89 29.44
N ASP A 237 1.07 -7.68 29.50
CA ASP A 237 0.72 -6.61 30.43
C ASP A 237 -0.23 -5.54 29.86
N VAL A 238 -0.67 -5.67 28.60
CA VAL A 238 -1.75 -4.82 28.09
C VAL A 238 -3.10 -5.36 28.54
N VAL A 239 -3.50 -4.94 29.75
CA VAL A 239 -4.87 -5.07 30.25
C VAL A 239 -5.82 -4.37 29.27
N VAL A 240 -6.44 -5.13 28.38
CA VAL A 240 -7.57 -4.66 27.59
C VAL A 240 -8.74 -4.50 28.56
N ASN A 241 -8.91 -3.29 29.09
CA ASN A 241 -10.14 -2.90 29.77
C ASN A 241 -11.28 -2.97 28.75
N SER A 242 -11.91 -4.14 28.66
CA SER A 242 -13.19 -4.28 27.96
C SER A 242 -14.24 -3.49 28.74
N VAL A 243 -14.47 -2.26 28.30
CA VAL A 243 -15.59 -1.44 28.79
C VAL A 243 -16.87 -2.15 28.40
N THR A 244 -17.41 -2.91 29.35
CA THR A 244 -18.76 -3.46 29.29
C THR A 244 -19.71 -2.29 29.53
N ILE A 245 -20.24 -1.71 28.44
CA ILE A 245 -21.34 -0.76 28.55
C ILE A 245 -22.55 -1.55 29.04
N GLY A 246 -22.83 -1.40 30.33
CA GLY A 246 -23.95 -2.04 31.00
C GLY A 246 -25.27 -1.65 30.34
N LYS A 247 -26.10 -2.66 30.07
CA LYS A 247 -27.53 -2.50 29.84
C LYS A 247 -28.14 -1.79 31.06
N GLU A 248 -28.49 -0.52 30.91
CA GLU A 248 -29.48 0.09 31.78
C GLU A 248 -30.85 -0.49 31.42
N LYS A 249 -31.51 -1.08 32.41
CA LYS A 249 -32.89 -1.56 32.32
C LYS A 249 -33.81 -0.35 32.40
N SER A 250 -34.60 -0.09 31.37
CA SER A 250 -35.83 0.70 31.52
C SER A 250 -36.95 -0.21 32.05
N ALA A 251 -37.39 0.09 33.26
CA ALA A 251 -38.73 -0.22 33.77
C ALA A 251 -39.47 1.11 33.91
#